data_AF-A0A0F8XQC5-F1
#
_entry.id   AF-A0A0F8XQC5-F1
#
_cell.length_a   1.000
_cell.length_b   1.000
_cell.length_c   1.000
_cell.angle_alpha   90.00
_cell.angle_beta   90.00
_cell.angle_gamma   90.00
#
_symmetry.space_group_name_H-M   'P 1'
#
loop_
_entity.id
_entity.type
_entity.pdbx_description
1 polymer ?
#
loop_
_entity_poly.entity_id
_entity_poly.type
_entity_poly.pdbx_seq_one_letter_code
_entity_poly.pdbx_strand_id
1 'polypeptide(L)'
;FEDIAPRLVDVTGDGAPEVLVIETDVNRGAALAIYGPEGKITETPHIGQSNRWLAPLGAADLDGDGAIEIAYVDRPHLARVLRVWRFANGSLSEVAQMEGLTNHRIGEQYISGGIRDCGGVPEVVLADADWQRVVAVTLKDGQLAQRDIGPFAGAESFAAALACE
;
A
#
# COMPACT_ATOMS: atom_id res chain seq x y z
N PHE A 1 7.37 4.56 14.94
CA PHE A 1 6.44 3.90 14.01
C PHE A 1 5.19 4.73 13.93
N GLU A 2 4.63 4.88 12.73
CA GLU A 2 3.39 5.66 12.49
C GLU A 2 2.19 4.76 12.19
N ASP A 3 2.42 3.45 12.06
CA ASP A 3 1.33 2.48 12.01
C ASP A 3 0.67 2.33 13.37
N ILE A 4 -0.64 2.11 13.35
CA ILE A 4 -1.42 1.67 14.52
C ILE A 4 -1.33 0.16 14.73
N ALA A 5 -0.91 -0.59 13.71
CA ALA A 5 -0.66 -2.03 13.77
C ALA A 5 0.29 -2.46 12.63
N PRO A 6 1.21 -3.42 12.88
CA PRO A 6 2.02 -4.00 11.81
C PRO A 6 1.16 -4.86 10.87
N ARG A 7 1.65 -5.06 9.65
CA ARG A 7 1.10 -6.05 8.71
C ARG A 7 2.02 -7.26 8.70
N LEU A 8 1.43 -8.46 8.78
CA LEU A 8 2.16 -9.72 8.68
C LEU A 8 1.95 -10.29 7.29
N VAL A 9 3.03 -10.44 6.53
CA VAL A 9 3.00 -10.93 5.14
C VAL A 9 4.26 -11.76 4.90
N ASP A 10 4.11 -12.95 4.35
CA ASP A 10 5.23 -13.76 3.84
C ASP A 10 5.71 -13.12 2.52
N VAL A 11 6.65 -12.18 2.62
CA VAL A 11 7.20 -11.46 1.45
C VAL A 11 8.39 -12.19 0.85
N THR A 12 9.02 -13.07 1.62
CA THR A 12 10.17 -13.87 1.17
C THR A 12 9.74 -15.16 0.45
N GLY A 13 8.50 -15.61 0.65
CA GLY A 13 7.96 -16.85 0.09
C GLY A 13 8.46 -18.10 0.81
N ASP A 14 8.94 -17.97 2.05
CA ASP A 14 9.50 -19.09 2.82
C ASP A 14 8.47 -19.81 3.71
N GLY A 15 7.22 -19.33 3.71
CA GLY A 15 6.13 -19.87 4.51
C GLY A 15 5.99 -19.23 5.90
N ALA A 16 6.85 -18.28 6.27
CA ALA A 16 6.74 -17.50 7.50
C ALA A 16 6.46 -16.02 7.19
N PRO A 17 5.61 -15.34 7.96
CA PRO A 17 5.35 -13.93 7.71
C PRO A 17 6.48 -13.03 8.23
N GLU A 18 6.90 -12.09 7.39
CA GLU A 18 7.64 -10.89 7.79
C GLU A 18 6.70 -9.82 8.35
N VAL A 19 7.29 -8.86 9.05
CA VAL A 19 6.60 -7.70 9.61
C VAL A 19 6.83 -6.47 8.73
N LEU A 20 5.75 -5.94 8.17
CA LEU A 20 5.73 -4.70 7.39
C LEU A 20 5.24 -3.56 8.29
N VAL A 21 6.02 -2.48 8.33
CA VAL A 21 5.76 -1.31 9.18
C VAL A 21 6.13 0.00 8.49
N ILE A 22 5.48 1.09 8.88
CA ILE A 22 5.89 2.45 8.59
C ILE A 22 6.74 3.00 9.74
N GLU A 23 8.02 3.14 9.48
CA GLU A 23 8.96 3.82 10.36
C GLU A 23 8.92 5.32 10.17
N THR A 24 9.22 6.05 11.24
CA THR A 24 9.49 7.49 11.19
C THR A 24 10.90 7.74 11.64
N ASP A 25 11.62 8.50 10.82
CA ASP A 25 12.82 9.20 11.22
C ASP A 25 12.47 10.68 11.47
N VAL A 26 12.94 11.23 12.59
CA VAL A 26 12.63 12.60 13.01
C VAL A 26 13.16 13.66 12.06
N ASN A 27 14.18 13.36 11.27
CA ASN A 27 14.79 14.29 10.31
C ASN A 27 14.45 13.94 8.87
N ARG A 28 14.24 12.64 8.58
CA ARG A 28 14.09 12.11 7.23
C ARG A 28 12.64 11.78 6.86
N GLY A 29 11.72 11.74 7.82
CA GLY A 29 10.31 11.39 7.59
C GLY A 29 10.07 9.88 7.50
N ALA A 30 8.91 9.49 6.97
CA ALA A 30 8.49 8.09 6.96
C ALA A 30 9.21 7.21 5.92
N ALA A 31 9.33 5.92 6.20
CA ALA A 31 9.72 4.87 5.27
C ALA A 31 8.93 3.59 5.53
N LEU A 32 8.64 2.81 4.50
CA LEU A 32 8.18 1.43 4.65
C LEU A 32 9.40 0.57 4.96
N ALA A 33 9.33 -0.24 6.02
CA ALA A 33 10.38 -1.17 6.41
C ALA A 33 9.83 -2.59 6.54
N ILE A 34 10.68 -3.56 6.24
CA ILE A 34 10.40 -5.00 6.36
C ILE A 34 11.35 -5.59 7.39
N TYR A 35 10.79 -6.34 8.33
CA TYR A 35 11.52 -7.03 9.39
C TYR A 35 11.29 -8.53 9.33
N GLY A 36 12.36 -9.28 9.48
CA GLY A 36 12.35 -10.71 9.76
C GLY A 36 12.74 -11.01 11.21
N PRO A 37 12.86 -12.30 11.58
CA PRO A 37 13.21 -12.71 12.95
C PRO A 37 14.61 -12.22 13.39
N GLU A 38 15.52 -11.96 12.44
CA GLU A 38 16.88 -11.46 12.70
C GLU A 38 16.97 -9.93 12.75
N GLY A 39 15.86 -9.21 12.50
CA GLY A 39 15.80 -7.75 12.49
C GLY A 39 15.38 -7.16 11.15
N LYS A 40 15.74 -5.90 10.90
CA LYS A 40 15.37 -5.18 9.68
C LYS A 40 16.05 -5.84 8.46
N ILE A 41 15.25 -6.20 7.47
CA ILE A 41 15.71 -6.75 6.20
C ILE A 41 16.04 -5.60 5.24
N THR A 42 15.07 -4.72 5.02
CA THR A 42 15.17 -3.61 4.05
C THR A 42 14.15 -2.52 4.33
N GLU A 43 14.31 -1.36 3.69
CA GLU A 43 13.39 -0.23 3.76
C GLU A 43 13.38 0.58 2.46
N THR A 44 12.28 1.28 2.19
CA THR A 44 12.23 2.30 1.14
C THR A 44 13.04 3.53 1.55
N PRO A 45 13.47 4.39 0.60
CA PRO A 45 13.98 5.71 0.94
C PRO A 45 12.96 6.48 1.79
N HIS A 46 13.45 7.30 2.72
CA HIS A 46 12.58 8.16 3.48
C HIS A 46 11.98 9.30 2.63
N ILE A 47 10.76 9.72 2.95
CA ILE A 47 10.01 10.70 2.15
C ILE A 47 10.22 12.17 2.55
N GLY A 48 11.34 12.52 3.18
CA GLY A 48 11.82 13.90 3.30
C GLY A 48 11.93 14.43 4.73
N GLN A 49 10.92 15.11 5.25
CA GLN A 49 10.96 15.78 6.57
C GLN A 49 9.97 15.14 7.55
N SER A 50 10.07 15.50 8.83
CA SER A 50 9.16 15.05 9.89
C SER A 50 7.68 15.27 9.57
N ASN A 51 6.82 14.47 10.22
CA ASN A 51 5.35 14.52 10.08
C ASN A 51 4.84 14.23 8.66
N ARG A 52 5.66 13.56 7.84
CA ARG A 52 5.22 12.96 6.57
C ARG A 52 4.96 11.48 6.81
N TRP A 53 3.84 11.01 6.29
CA TRP A 53 3.33 9.68 6.57
C TRP A 53 2.99 8.93 5.29
N LEU A 54 3.19 7.62 5.32
CA LEU A 54 2.79 6.68 4.29
C LEU A 54 1.55 5.93 4.77
N ALA A 55 0.56 5.76 3.90
CA ALA A 55 -0.65 5.04 4.23
C ALA A 55 -0.68 3.67 3.51
N PRO A 56 -0.21 2.59 4.16
CA PRO A 56 -0.12 1.26 3.59
C PRO A 56 -1.48 0.62 3.27
N LEU A 57 -1.57 -0.03 2.10
CA LEU A 57 -2.74 -0.77 1.60
C LEU A 57 -2.58 -2.28 1.76
N GLY A 58 -1.35 -2.78 1.74
CA GLY A 58 -1.06 -4.20 1.90
C GLY A 58 0.06 -4.67 0.98
N ALA A 59 0.20 -5.98 0.87
CA ALA A 59 1.13 -6.62 -0.04
C ALA A 59 0.56 -7.93 -0.60
N ALA A 60 0.88 -8.21 -1.86
CA ALA A 60 0.49 -9.43 -2.60
C ALA A 60 1.35 -9.54 -3.88
N ASP A 61 1.35 -10.69 -4.54
CA ASP A 61 1.86 -10.85 -5.91
C ASP A 61 0.87 -10.17 -6.88
N LEU A 62 1.08 -8.88 -7.14
CA LEU A 62 0.15 -8.01 -7.84
C LEU A 62 0.18 -8.21 -9.36
N ASP A 63 1.28 -8.70 -9.92
CA ASP A 63 1.41 -8.97 -11.36
C ASP A 63 1.56 -10.46 -11.73
N GLY A 64 1.61 -11.35 -10.74
CA GLY A 64 1.54 -12.81 -10.92
C GLY A 64 2.88 -13.45 -11.28
N ASP A 65 4.00 -12.79 -10.99
CA ASP A 65 5.35 -13.31 -11.29
C ASP A 65 6.00 -14.07 -10.13
N GLY A 66 5.31 -14.15 -8.99
CA GLY A 66 5.74 -14.83 -7.77
C GLY A 66 6.55 -13.96 -6.81
N ALA A 67 6.93 -12.73 -7.19
CA ALA A 67 7.46 -11.75 -6.26
C ALA A 67 6.32 -11.02 -5.55
N ILE A 68 6.56 -10.55 -4.33
CA ILE A 68 5.55 -9.79 -3.58
C ILE A 68 5.74 -8.30 -3.81
N GLU A 69 4.67 -7.62 -4.22
CA GLU A 69 4.57 -6.18 -4.22
C GLU A 69 3.88 -5.65 -2.97
N ILE A 70 4.32 -4.48 -2.52
CA ILE A 70 3.76 -3.71 -1.42
C ILE A 70 3.19 -2.41 -2.00
N ALA A 71 1.94 -2.13 -1.66
CA ALA A 71 1.23 -0.92 -2.08
C ALA A 71 0.99 0.03 -0.89
N TYR A 72 1.28 1.31 -1.08
CA TYR A 72 0.97 2.37 -0.12
C TYR A 72 0.73 3.70 -0.82
N VAL A 73 0.07 4.63 -0.13
CA VAL A 73 -0.06 6.03 -0.59
C VAL A 73 1.01 6.90 0.06
N ASP A 74 1.81 7.58 -0.75
CA ASP A 74 2.73 8.63 -0.30
C ASP A 74 1.93 9.89 0.07
N ARG A 75 2.05 10.30 1.35
CA ARG A 75 1.41 11.48 1.94
C ARG A 75 -0.04 11.62 1.48
N PRO A 76 -0.98 10.85 2.02
CA PRO A 76 -2.38 10.77 1.54
C PRO A 76 -3.14 12.11 1.57
N HIS A 77 -2.65 13.09 2.33
CA HIS A 77 -3.22 14.45 2.38
C HIS A 77 -2.51 15.46 1.48
N LEU A 78 -1.30 15.16 0.99
CA LEU A 78 -0.45 16.08 0.24
C LEU A 78 -0.17 15.57 -1.17
N ALA A 79 0.61 14.49 -1.30
CA ALA A 79 1.08 14.01 -2.60
C ALA A 79 0.03 13.15 -3.31
N ARG A 80 -0.72 12.32 -2.56
CA ARG A 80 -1.79 11.47 -3.11
C ARG A 80 -1.30 10.61 -4.28
N VAL A 81 -0.17 9.93 -4.05
CA VAL A 81 0.46 9.05 -5.04
C VAL A 81 0.44 7.63 -4.50
N LEU A 82 -0.25 6.73 -5.21
CA LEU A 82 -0.10 5.30 -5.02
C LEU A 82 1.30 4.91 -5.48
N ARG A 83 2.07 4.26 -4.63
CA ARG A 83 3.37 3.67 -4.95
C ARG A 83 3.28 2.16 -4.79
N VAL A 84 3.89 1.45 -5.73
CA VAL A 84 3.98 -0.01 -5.72
C VAL A 84 5.46 -0.40 -5.76
N TRP A 85 5.88 -1.14 -4.75
CA TRP A 85 7.26 -1.56 -4.54
C TRP A 85 7.34 -3.07 -4.54
N ARG A 86 8.27 -3.64 -5.30
CA ARG A 86 8.57 -5.07 -5.30
C ARG A 86 9.64 -5.39 -4.28
N PHE A 87 9.40 -6.43 -3.48
CA PHE A 87 10.45 -7.10 -2.71
C PHE A 87 11.05 -8.24 -3.54
N ALA A 88 12.36 -8.16 -3.81
CA ALA A 88 13.09 -9.23 -4.47
C ALA A 88 14.54 -9.26 -4.00
N ASN A 89 15.06 -10.47 -3.76
CA ASN A 89 16.46 -10.70 -3.35
C ASN A 89 16.89 -9.85 -2.14
N GLY A 90 16.01 -9.71 -1.13
CA GLY A 90 16.29 -8.94 0.08
C GLY A 90 16.24 -7.41 -0.10
N SER A 91 15.72 -6.91 -1.21
CA SER A 91 15.70 -5.48 -1.53
C SER A 91 14.32 -5.01 -2.01
N LEU A 92 14.02 -3.73 -1.76
CA LEU A 92 12.83 -3.05 -2.26
C LEU A 92 13.17 -2.20 -3.48
N SER A 93 12.37 -2.33 -4.55
CA SER A 93 12.47 -1.49 -5.74
C SER A 93 11.09 -0.99 -6.18
N GLU A 94 10.97 0.30 -6.51
CA GLU A 94 9.71 0.85 -7.02
C GLU A 94 9.46 0.32 -8.43
N VAL A 95 8.30 -0.30 -8.66
CA VAL A 95 7.93 -0.86 -9.97
C VAL A 95 6.90 0.00 -10.68
N ALA A 96 6.06 0.73 -9.94
CA ALA A 96 5.10 1.66 -10.52
C ALA A 96 4.59 2.71 -9.51
N GLN A 97 4.06 3.82 -10.04
CA GLN A 97 3.35 4.83 -9.25
C GLN A 97 2.20 5.46 -10.05
N MET A 98 1.19 5.97 -9.35
CA MET A 98 0.04 6.66 -9.93
C MET A 98 -0.42 7.81 -9.04
N GLU A 99 -0.47 9.02 -9.60
CA GLU A 99 -0.97 10.21 -8.91
C GLU A 99 -2.51 10.24 -8.83
N GLY A 100 -3.05 11.08 -7.97
CA GLY A 100 -4.49 11.31 -7.89
C GLY A 100 -5.25 10.29 -7.06
N LEU A 101 -4.56 9.53 -6.21
CA LEU A 101 -5.15 8.46 -5.39
C LEU A 101 -4.82 8.64 -3.91
N THR A 102 -5.79 8.31 -3.05
CA THR A 102 -5.63 8.41 -1.60
C THR A 102 -6.45 7.38 -0.86
N ASN A 103 -6.15 7.20 0.42
CA ASN A 103 -6.78 6.20 1.28
C ASN A 103 -6.89 6.66 2.74
N HIS A 104 -6.65 7.94 3.03
CA HIS A 104 -6.82 8.48 4.38
C HIS A 104 -7.20 9.97 4.37
N ARG A 105 -8.07 10.39 5.31
CA ARG A 105 -8.44 11.79 5.54
C ARG A 105 -8.00 12.29 6.91
N ILE A 106 -7.75 13.59 7.00
CA ILE A 106 -7.40 14.24 8.27
C ILE A 106 -8.54 14.03 9.27
N GLY A 107 -8.19 13.52 10.45
CA GLY A 107 -9.14 13.25 11.53
C GLY A 107 -9.68 11.82 11.57
N GLU A 108 -9.41 11.01 10.54
CA GLU A 108 -9.69 9.57 10.61
C GLU A 108 -8.65 8.85 11.48
N GLN A 109 -9.09 7.76 12.11
CA GLN A 109 -8.24 6.88 12.92
C GLN A 109 -7.94 5.56 12.22
N TYR A 110 -8.22 5.49 10.92
CA TYR A 110 -8.11 4.28 10.10
C TYR A 110 -7.67 4.64 8.69
N ILE A 111 -6.97 3.70 8.06
CA ILE A 111 -6.70 3.73 6.62
C ILE A 111 -7.85 2.99 5.92
N SER A 112 -8.35 3.58 4.84
CA SER A 112 -9.36 2.98 3.98
C SER A 112 -8.74 2.11 2.89
N GLY A 113 -9.55 1.23 2.29
CA GLY A 113 -9.09 0.40 1.18
C GLY A 113 -8.14 -0.73 1.60
N GLY A 114 -7.52 -1.36 0.60
CA GLY A 114 -6.66 -2.52 0.80
C GLY A 114 -6.37 -3.23 -0.51
N ILE A 115 -5.82 -4.44 -0.43
CA ILE A 115 -5.68 -5.33 -1.59
C ILE A 115 -6.74 -6.40 -1.49
N ARG A 116 -7.43 -6.70 -2.60
CA ARG A 116 -8.33 -7.84 -2.73
C ARG A 116 -7.83 -8.81 -3.80
N ASP A 117 -8.04 -10.08 -3.56
CA ASP A 117 -7.88 -11.14 -4.55
C ASP A 117 -9.18 -11.95 -4.59
N CYS A 118 -9.86 -11.89 -5.74
CA CYS A 118 -11.13 -12.55 -5.98
C CYS A 118 -10.99 -13.81 -6.86
N GLY A 119 -9.81 -14.45 -6.87
CA GLY A 119 -9.49 -15.57 -7.75
C GLY A 119 -9.04 -15.14 -9.15
N GLY A 120 -8.50 -13.92 -9.25
CA GLY A 120 -8.05 -13.28 -10.48
C GLY A 120 -6.74 -12.52 -10.27
N VAL A 121 -6.50 -11.47 -11.04
CA VAL A 121 -5.37 -10.55 -10.76
C VAL A 121 -5.71 -9.76 -9.49
N PRO A 122 -4.84 -9.73 -8.47
CA PRO A 122 -5.08 -8.92 -7.29
C PRO A 122 -5.23 -7.43 -7.63
N GLU A 123 -6.13 -6.77 -6.91
CA GLU A 123 -6.45 -5.36 -7.12
C GLU A 123 -6.21 -4.54 -5.86
N VAL A 124 -5.58 -3.39 -6.03
CA VAL A 124 -5.47 -2.37 -4.98
C VAL A 124 -6.73 -1.51 -5.01
N VAL A 125 -7.50 -1.51 -3.93
CA VAL A 125 -8.74 -0.75 -3.78
C VAL A 125 -8.50 0.47 -2.90
N LEU A 126 -8.80 1.66 -3.41
CA LEU A 126 -8.61 2.94 -2.71
C LEU A 126 -9.52 4.05 -3.29
N ALA A 127 -9.43 5.28 -2.80
CA ALA A 127 -10.20 6.41 -3.30
C ALA A 127 -9.44 7.20 -4.37
N ASP A 128 -10.19 7.87 -5.23
CA ASP A 128 -9.68 9.02 -5.96
C ASP A 128 -9.35 10.20 -5.02
N ALA A 129 -8.53 11.14 -5.50
CA ALA A 129 -8.02 12.25 -4.69
C ALA A 129 -9.12 13.12 -4.07
N ASP A 130 -10.29 13.20 -4.72
CA ASP A 130 -11.41 14.05 -4.31
C ASP A 130 -12.45 13.29 -3.46
N TRP A 131 -12.21 12.01 -3.16
CA TRP A 131 -13.12 11.16 -2.39
C TRP A 131 -14.53 11.07 -2.98
N GLN A 132 -14.62 11.04 -4.31
CA GLN A 132 -15.88 10.85 -5.03
C GLN A 132 -16.08 9.39 -5.45
N ARG A 133 -14.99 8.69 -5.76
CA ARG A 133 -15.02 7.35 -6.34
C ARG A 133 -14.17 6.39 -5.51
N VAL A 134 -14.67 5.17 -5.35
CA VAL A 134 -13.83 4.02 -5.03
C VAL A 134 -13.29 3.47 -6.34
N VAL A 135 -12.00 3.16 -6.38
CA VAL A 135 -11.30 2.70 -7.57
C VAL A 135 -10.53 1.42 -7.26
N ALA A 136 -10.43 0.55 -8.26
CA ALA A 136 -9.55 -0.60 -8.26
C ALA A 136 -8.37 -0.33 -9.19
N VAL A 137 -7.16 -0.67 -8.76
CA VAL A 137 -5.92 -0.52 -9.53
C VAL A 137 -5.24 -1.87 -9.66
N THR A 138 -4.94 -2.27 -10.90
CA THR A 138 -4.15 -3.48 -11.21
C THR A 138 -2.74 -3.12 -11.63
N LEU A 139 -1.76 -3.95 -11.30
CA LEU A 139 -0.42 -3.90 -11.85
C LEU A 139 -0.27 -4.95 -12.97
N LYS A 140 0.28 -4.55 -14.11
CA LYS A 140 0.66 -5.48 -15.17
C LYS A 140 1.80 -4.92 -15.99
N ASP A 141 2.85 -5.71 -16.21
CA ASP A 141 4.01 -5.32 -17.02
C ASP A 141 4.62 -3.97 -16.57
N GLY A 142 4.67 -3.72 -15.25
CA GLY A 142 5.17 -2.46 -14.67
C GLY A 142 4.24 -1.25 -14.87
N GLN A 143 2.99 -1.46 -15.30
CA GLN A 143 2.02 -0.40 -15.53
C GLN A 143 0.80 -0.54 -14.61
N LEU A 144 0.33 0.59 -14.11
CA LEU A 144 -0.89 0.66 -13.31
C LEU A 144 -2.07 1.06 -14.20
N ALA A 145 -3.16 0.32 -14.07
CA ALA A 145 -4.43 0.63 -14.70
C ALA A 145 -5.51 0.81 -13.64
N GLN A 146 -6.21 1.94 -13.69
CA GLN A 146 -7.29 2.29 -12.76
C GLN A 146 -8.65 2.00 -13.38
N ARG A 147 -9.56 1.47 -12.58
CA ARG A 147 -10.97 1.30 -12.91
C ARG A 147 -11.84 1.86 -11.79
N ASP A 148 -12.82 2.68 -12.17
CA ASP A 148 -13.87 3.12 -11.26
C ASP A 148 -14.78 1.93 -10.89
N ILE A 149 -14.98 1.70 -9.59
CA ILE A 149 -15.81 0.60 -9.08
C ILE A 149 -17.04 1.09 -8.30
N GLY A 150 -17.28 2.40 -8.24
CA GLY A 150 -18.49 2.97 -7.66
C GLY A 150 -18.29 4.29 -6.94
N PRO A 151 -19.38 4.96 -6.53
CA PRO A 151 -19.29 6.17 -5.72
C PRO A 151 -18.76 5.85 -4.32
N PHE A 152 -17.97 6.77 -3.76
CA PHE A 152 -17.62 6.72 -2.34
C PHE A 152 -18.79 7.26 -1.51
N ALA A 153 -19.34 6.41 -0.64
CA ALA A 153 -20.46 6.74 0.25
C ALA A 153 -20.12 6.56 1.74
N GLY A 154 -18.82 6.49 2.07
CA GLY A 154 -18.32 6.22 3.41
C GLY A 154 -17.44 4.98 3.49
N ALA A 155 -16.87 4.69 4.67
CA ALA A 155 -15.91 3.61 4.87
C ALA A 155 -16.43 2.24 4.42
N GLU A 156 -17.74 2.00 4.54
CA GLU A 156 -18.39 0.75 4.13
C GLU A 156 -18.29 0.47 2.63
N SER A 157 -18.09 1.50 1.80
CA SER A 157 -17.85 1.33 0.36
C SER A 157 -16.59 0.50 0.10
N PHE A 158 -15.56 0.61 0.96
CA PHE A 158 -14.35 -0.20 0.85
C PHE A 158 -14.53 -1.62 1.36
N ALA A 159 -15.27 -1.81 2.46
CA ALA A 159 -15.54 -3.15 2.99
C ALA A 159 -16.26 -4.01 1.95
N ALA A 160 -17.31 -3.47 1.31
CA ALA A 160 -18.01 -4.14 0.22
C ALA A 160 -17.10 -4.40 -0.99
N ALA A 161 -16.30 -3.40 -1.39
CA ALA A 161 -15.37 -3.57 -2.49
C ALA A 161 -14.32 -4.65 -2.20
N LEU A 162 -13.81 -4.78 -0.98
CA LEU A 162 -12.81 -5.78 -0.64
C LEU A 162 -13.39 -7.20 -0.51
N ALA A 163 -14.70 -7.35 -0.31
CA ALA A 163 -15.35 -8.63 -0.05
C ALA A 163 -15.52 -9.55 -1.28
N CYS A 164 -15.22 -9.06 -2.49
CA CYS A 164 -15.36 -9.84 -3.74
C CYS A 164 -16.78 -10.39 -3.98
N GLU A 165 -17.82 -9.66 -3.55
CA GLU A 165 -19.24 -10.01 -3.75
C GLU A 165 -19.82 -9.48 -5.07
#